data_AF-A0A3D2QZF0-F1
#
_entry.id   AF-A0A3D2QZF0-F1
#
_cell.length_a   1.000
_cell.length_b   1.000
_cell.length_c   1.000
_cell.angle_alpha   90.00
_cell.angle_beta   90.00
_cell.angle_gamma   90.00
#
_symmetry.space_group_name_H-M   'P 1'
#
loop_
_entity.id
_entity.type
_entity.pdbx_description
1 polymer ?
#
loop_
_entity_poly.entity_id
_entity_poly.type
_entity_poly.pdbx_seq_one_letter_code
_entity_poly.pdbx_strand_id
1 'polypeptide(L)'
;KLQNSVLAYQKRTGSQSNKFGGMTASLKHASHGVLSVIGPFNFPLHLPNGHITPALLAGNTIIFKPSESTPMVAEYMMLLWSQAGLPDGVINLVHGGKEVVRALCKDPLNKGILFTGSYSVGKQLSKIMADHPEKILALELGGNNPMVVWATRKINAAADLIFESAFISSGQRCTCARRLILPNTKDGKKILDRLKKKIQSLSYGSPKDLYY
;
A
#
# COMPACT_ATOMS: atom_id res chain seq x y z
N LYS A 1 8.68 -17.85 -5.50
CA LYS A 1 7.90 -16.86 -4.70
C LYS A 1 7.25 -17.50 -3.47
N LEU A 2 6.51 -18.61 -3.60
CA LEU A 2 5.88 -19.32 -2.47
C LEU A 2 6.87 -19.75 -1.36
N GLN A 3 8.00 -20.38 -1.70
CA GLN A 3 9.02 -20.77 -0.72
C GLN A 3 9.54 -19.59 0.12
N ASN A 4 9.74 -18.42 -0.50
CA ASN A 4 10.16 -17.22 0.25
C ASN A 4 9.10 -16.78 1.24
N SER A 5 7.81 -16.87 0.88
CA SER A 5 6.70 -16.56 1.78
C SER A 5 6.60 -17.55 2.94
N VAL A 6 6.78 -18.85 2.67
CA VAL A 6 6.79 -19.90 3.71
C VAL A 6 7.97 -19.72 4.67
N LEU A 7 9.17 -19.47 4.14
CA LEU A 7 10.36 -19.21 4.96
C LEU A 7 10.22 -17.92 5.79
N ALA A 8 9.67 -16.86 5.20
CA ALA A 8 9.42 -15.61 5.92
C ALA A 8 8.39 -15.80 7.03
N TYR A 9 7.33 -16.57 6.77
CA TYR A 9 6.35 -16.96 7.79
C TYR A 9 7.05 -17.68 8.94
N GLN A 10 7.73 -18.81 8.67
CA GLN A 10 8.42 -19.59 9.70
C GLN A 10 9.41 -18.75 10.53
N LYS A 11 10.18 -17.85 9.89
CA LYS A 11 11.13 -16.97 10.59
C LYS A 11 10.45 -15.90 11.45
N ARG A 12 9.26 -15.42 11.06
CA ARG A 12 8.60 -14.24 11.67
C ARG A 12 7.36 -14.57 12.51
N THR A 13 6.96 -15.84 12.55
CA THR A 13 5.81 -16.30 13.35
C THR A 13 6.17 -17.45 14.30
N GLY A 14 7.36 -18.04 14.16
CA GLY A 14 7.82 -19.14 15.01
C GLY A 14 8.33 -18.72 16.39
N SER A 15 8.54 -19.72 17.24
CA SER A 15 9.31 -19.59 18.48
C SER A 15 10.70 -20.19 18.28
N GLN A 16 11.74 -19.53 18.77
CA GLN A 16 13.10 -20.07 18.79
C GLN A 16 13.61 -20.08 20.23
N SER A 17 14.39 -21.09 20.61
CA SER A 17 15.02 -21.13 21.92
C SER A 17 16.45 -21.63 21.82
N ASN A 18 17.39 -20.90 22.41
CA ASN A 18 18.80 -21.26 22.47
C ASN A 18 19.25 -21.33 23.92
N LYS A 19 20.03 -22.35 24.26
CA LYS A 19 20.69 -22.46 25.56
C LYS A 19 22.02 -21.73 25.50
N PHE A 20 22.26 -20.81 26.43
CA PHE A 20 23.51 -20.10 26.62
C PHE A 20 24.01 -20.35 28.03
N GLY A 21 24.94 -21.29 28.18
CA GLY A 21 25.37 -21.78 29.49
C GLY A 21 24.20 -22.39 30.28
N GLY A 22 23.96 -21.88 31.49
CA GLY A 22 22.84 -22.29 32.36
C GLY A 22 21.50 -21.60 32.08
N MET A 23 21.43 -20.65 31.13
CA MET A 23 20.22 -19.91 30.80
C MET A 23 19.61 -20.37 29.48
N THR A 24 18.28 -20.29 29.36
CA THR A 24 17.56 -20.50 28.09
C THR A 24 17.00 -19.17 27.63
N ALA A 25 17.42 -18.71 26.44
CA ALA A 25 16.83 -17.56 25.77
C ALA A 25 15.77 -18.04 24.79
N SER A 26 14.57 -17.45 24.81
CA SER A 26 13.50 -17.75 23.87
C SER A 26 12.96 -16.50 23.18
N LEU A 27 12.77 -16.58 21.86
CA LEU A 27 12.08 -15.60 21.03
C LEU A 27 10.71 -16.17 20.64
N LYS A 28 9.64 -15.38 20.81
CA LYS A 28 8.31 -15.68 20.29
C LYS A 28 7.75 -14.45 19.61
N HIS A 29 7.02 -14.64 18.52
CA HIS A 29 6.28 -13.58 17.86
C HIS A 29 4.81 -13.66 18.31
N ALA A 30 4.22 -12.53 18.65
CA ALA A 30 2.82 -12.42 19.05
C ALA A 30 2.16 -11.26 18.30
N SER A 31 0.84 -11.33 18.17
CA SER A 31 0.04 -10.23 17.62
C SER A 31 0.21 -8.96 18.46
N HIS A 32 0.12 -7.81 17.82
CA HIS A 32 0.05 -6.53 18.51
C HIS A 32 -1.34 -6.31 19.13
N GLY A 33 -2.40 -6.79 18.48
CA GLY A 33 -3.79 -6.66 18.94
C GLY A 33 -4.68 -6.14 17.82
N VAL A 34 -5.48 -5.10 18.10
CA VAL A 34 -6.31 -4.42 17.09
C VAL A 34 -5.44 -3.46 16.28
N LEU A 35 -5.51 -3.52 14.95
CA LEU A 35 -4.83 -2.57 14.06
C LEU A 35 -5.85 -1.91 13.13
N SER A 36 -5.70 -0.60 12.91
CA SER A 36 -6.55 0.12 11.97
C SER A 36 -5.87 0.30 10.62
N VAL A 37 -6.49 -0.20 9.56
CA VAL A 37 -6.03 -0.03 8.18
C VAL A 37 -6.79 1.11 7.52
N ILE A 38 -6.07 2.13 7.07
CA ILE A 38 -6.62 3.32 6.41
C ILE A 38 -6.27 3.28 4.93
N GLY A 39 -7.28 3.01 4.10
CA GLY A 39 -7.13 2.71 2.68
C GLY A 39 -7.27 3.90 1.73
N PRO A 40 -6.49 3.97 0.63
CA PRO A 40 -6.60 5.04 -0.37
C PRO A 40 -7.61 4.68 -1.48
N PHE A 41 -7.99 5.66 -2.29
CA PHE A 41 -8.95 5.47 -3.40
C PHE A 41 -8.35 4.83 -4.65
N ASN A 42 -7.04 4.92 -4.87
CA ASN A 42 -6.44 4.63 -6.16
C ASN A 42 -6.28 3.12 -6.43
N PHE A 43 -6.15 2.32 -5.37
CA PHE A 43 -6.21 0.86 -5.40
C PHE A 43 -7.01 0.38 -4.18
N PRO A 44 -8.33 0.58 -4.22
CA PRO A 44 -9.17 0.55 -3.02
C PRO A 44 -9.32 -0.86 -2.42
N LEU A 45 -9.03 -1.90 -3.19
CA LEU A 45 -8.93 -3.28 -2.72
C LEU A 45 -7.47 -3.67 -2.44
N HIS A 46 -6.58 -3.50 -3.43
CA HIS A 46 -5.23 -4.05 -3.37
C HIS A 46 -4.35 -3.42 -2.27
N LEU A 47 -4.34 -2.09 -2.13
CA LEU A 47 -3.45 -1.43 -1.16
C LEU A 47 -3.87 -1.68 0.30
N PRO A 48 -5.16 -1.56 0.67
CA PRO A 48 -5.58 -1.96 2.01
C PRO A 48 -5.32 -3.44 2.27
N ASN A 49 -5.56 -4.31 1.28
CA ASN A 49 -5.33 -5.74 1.46
C ASN A 49 -3.86 -6.09 1.72
N GLY A 50 -2.93 -5.29 1.17
CA GLY A 50 -1.50 -5.38 1.46
C GLY A 50 -1.14 -5.16 2.93
N HIS A 51 -1.98 -4.46 3.70
CA HIS A 51 -1.87 -4.33 5.16
C HIS A 51 -2.72 -5.37 5.90
N ILE A 52 -3.96 -5.58 5.46
CA ILE A 52 -4.94 -6.47 6.12
C ILE A 52 -4.43 -7.91 6.17
N THR A 53 -4.06 -8.47 5.02
CA THR A 53 -3.66 -9.89 4.92
C THR A 53 -2.48 -10.24 5.84
N PRO A 54 -1.33 -9.53 5.81
CA PRO A 54 -0.22 -9.86 6.72
C PRO A 54 -0.56 -9.60 8.19
N ALA A 55 -1.38 -8.59 8.50
CA ALA A 55 -1.79 -8.32 9.87
C ALA A 55 -2.65 -9.46 10.45
N LEU A 56 -3.62 -9.97 9.67
CA LEU A 56 -4.43 -11.14 10.04
C LEU A 56 -3.56 -12.39 10.20
N LEU A 57 -2.62 -12.64 9.28
CA LEU A 57 -1.68 -13.78 9.38
C LEU A 57 -0.78 -13.70 10.62
N ALA A 58 -0.49 -12.49 11.11
CA ALA A 58 0.23 -12.26 12.35
C ALA A 58 -0.66 -12.33 13.61
N GLY A 59 -1.94 -12.68 13.46
CA GLY A 59 -2.90 -12.86 14.56
C GLY A 59 -3.56 -11.57 15.06
N ASN A 60 -3.45 -10.46 14.33
CA ASN A 60 -4.13 -9.21 14.68
C ASN A 60 -5.58 -9.22 14.22
N THR A 61 -6.41 -8.40 14.85
CA THR A 61 -7.75 -8.04 14.34
C THR A 61 -7.72 -6.66 13.71
N ILE A 62 -8.68 -6.36 12.85
CA ILE A 62 -8.62 -5.22 11.93
C ILE A 62 -9.84 -4.32 12.06
N ILE A 63 -9.59 -3.02 12.12
CA ILE A 63 -10.56 -1.98 11.79
C ILE A 63 -10.16 -1.42 10.43
N PHE A 64 -10.97 -1.69 9.40
CA PHE A 64 -10.74 -1.16 8.06
C PHE A 64 -11.55 0.13 7.86
N LYS A 65 -10.88 1.24 7.54
CA LYS A 65 -11.51 2.48 7.10
C LYS A 65 -11.06 2.84 5.68
N PRO A 66 -11.91 2.63 4.66
CA PRO A 66 -11.56 2.89 3.26
C PRO A 66 -11.67 4.37 2.92
N SER A 67 -11.17 4.76 1.75
CA SER A 67 -11.41 6.11 1.24
C SER A 67 -12.89 6.36 0.98
N GLU A 68 -13.35 7.55 1.35
CA GLU A 68 -14.71 8.06 1.09
C GLU A 68 -15.08 8.07 -0.41
N SER A 69 -14.09 8.05 -1.31
CA SER A 69 -14.32 8.02 -2.76
C SER A 69 -14.61 6.63 -3.32
N THR A 70 -14.33 5.57 -2.55
CA THR A 70 -14.46 4.17 -3.01
C THR A 70 -15.06 3.24 -1.93
N PRO A 71 -16.16 3.61 -1.26
CA PRO A 71 -16.71 2.84 -0.14
C PRO A 71 -17.25 1.48 -0.57
N MET A 72 -17.91 1.39 -1.73
CA MET A 72 -18.54 0.15 -2.21
C MET A 72 -17.53 -0.98 -2.45
N VAL A 73 -16.30 -0.67 -2.89
CA VAL A 73 -15.26 -1.69 -3.05
C VAL A 73 -14.86 -2.30 -1.71
N ALA A 74 -14.86 -1.50 -0.65
CA ALA A 74 -14.55 -1.97 0.69
C ALA A 74 -15.67 -2.84 1.26
N GLU A 75 -16.94 -2.47 1.07
CA GLU A 75 -18.09 -3.29 1.44
C GLU A 75 -18.05 -4.65 0.72
N TYR A 76 -17.79 -4.64 -0.59
CA TYR A 76 -17.63 -5.88 -1.35
C TYR A 76 -16.44 -6.73 -0.84
N MET A 77 -15.32 -6.09 -0.50
CA MET A 77 -14.18 -6.78 0.10
C MET A 77 -14.53 -7.43 1.45
N MET A 78 -15.38 -6.80 2.27
CA MET A 78 -15.84 -7.39 3.53
C MET A 78 -16.73 -8.62 3.31
N LEU A 79 -17.61 -8.59 2.29
CA LEU A 79 -18.39 -9.76 1.88
C LEU A 79 -17.48 -10.92 1.49
N LEU A 80 -16.42 -10.66 0.71
CA LEU A 80 -15.46 -11.68 0.32
C LEU A 80 -14.70 -12.27 1.53
N TRP A 81 -14.32 -11.44 2.51
CA TRP A 81 -13.68 -11.95 3.75
C TRP A 81 -14.62 -12.81 4.59
N SER A 82 -15.89 -12.42 4.69
CA SER A 82 -16.91 -13.22 5.37
C SER A 82 -17.12 -14.57 4.65
N GLN A 83 -17.25 -14.56 3.32
CA GLN A 83 -17.37 -15.79 2.52
C GLN A 83 -16.13 -16.70 2.60
N ALA A 84 -14.95 -16.11 2.83
CA ALA A 84 -13.72 -16.87 3.06
C ALA A 84 -13.67 -17.56 4.43
N GLY A 85 -14.68 -17.36 5.29
CA GLY A 85 -14.80 -18.00 6.60
C GLY A 85 -14.03 -17.30 7.71
N LEU A 86 -13.71 -16.01 7.55
CA LEU A 86 -13.08 -15.24 8.61
C LEU A 86 -14.09 -15.05 9.78
N PRO A 87 -13.72 -15.33 11.04
CA PRO A 87 -14.66 -15.22 12.16
C PRO A 87 -15.19 -13.80 12.34
N ASP A 88 -16.43 -13.70 12.83
CA ASP A 88 -17.08 -12.42 13.09
C ASP A 88 -16.24 -11.55 14.05
N GLY A 89 -16.14 -10.25 13.74
CA GLY A 89 -15.40 -9.28 14.53
C GLY A 89 -13.87 -9.30 14.34
N VAL A 90 -13.31 -10.27 13.60
CA VAL A 90 -11.86 -10.28 13.30
C VAL A 90 -11.48 -9.14 12.34
N ILE A 91 -12.38 -8.79 11.42
CA ILE A 91 -12.29 -7.58 10.61
C ILE A 91 -13.62 -6.82 10.70
N ASN A 92 -13.55 -5.52 10.91
CA ASN A 92 -14.70 -4.64 10.97
C ASN A 92 -14.49 -3.45 10.02
N LEU A 93 -15.55 -3.01 9.35
CA LEU A 93 -15.54 -1.88 8.43
C LEU A 93 -16.10 -0.65 9.14
N VAL A 94 -15.39 0.47 9.06
CA VAL A 94 -15.87 1.76 9.59
C VAL A 94 -15.73 2.81 8.50
N HIS A 95 -16.84 3.48 8.16
CA HIS A 95 -16.85 4.64 7.28
C HIS A 95 -16.70 5.94 8.07
N GLY A 96 -16.33 7.01 7.37
CA GLY A 96 -16.18 8.34 7.93
C GLY A 96 -14.83 8.97 7.59
N GLY A 97 -14.66 10.24 7.94
CA GLY A 97 -13.50 11.03 7.52
C GLY A 97 -12.37 11.09 8.54
N LYS A 98 -11.71 12.25 8.60
CA LYS A 98 -10.57 12.53 9.50
C LYS A 98 -10.87 12.29 10.98
N GLU A 99 -12.10 12.53 11.44
CA GLU A 99 -12.44 12.43 12.87
C GLU A 99 -12.44 10.97 13.34
N VAL A 100 -12.90 10.03 12.50
CA VAL A 100 -12.79 8.60 12.78
C VAL A 100 -11.33 8.19 12.92
N VAL A 101 -10.47 8.63 11.99
CA VAL A 101 -9.03 8.29 12.05
C VAL A 101 -8.38 8.86 13.32
N ARG A 102 -8.72 10.10 13.71
CA ARG A 102 -8.21 10.70 14.95
C ARG A 102 -8.69 9.96 16.20
N ALA A 103 -9.94 9.51 16.22
CA ALA A 103 -10.46 8.69 17.30
C ALA A 103 -9.67 7.37 17.39
N LEU A 104 -9.46 6.68 16.27
CA LEU A 104 -8.67 5.45 16.21
C LEU A 104 -7.22 5.65 16.66
N CYS A 105 -6.58 6.79 16.35
CA CYS A 105 -5.23 7.08 16.86
C CYS A 105 -5.19 7.14 18.40
N LYS A 106 -6.23 7.71 19.02
CA LYS A 106 -6.28 7.95 20.47
C LYS A 106 -6.83 6.75 21.26
N ASP A 107 -7.60 5.89 20.62
CA ASP A 107 -8.22 4.72 21.26
C ASP A 107 -7.16 3.80 21.90
N PRO A 108 -7.21 3.55 23.22
CA PRO A 108 -6.23 2.71 23.92
C PRO A 108 -6.24 1.23 23.50
N LEU A 109 -7.35 0.74 22.93
CA LEU A 109 -7.47 -0.63 22.41
C LEU A 109 -6.83 -0.79 21.04
N ASN A 110 -6.79 0.29 20.23
CA ASN A 110 -6.11 0.27 18.95
C ASN A 110 -4.58 0.34 19.13
N LYS A 111 -3.88 -0.65 18.58
CA LYS A 111 -2.44 -0.85 18.74
C LYS A 111 -1.63 -0.39 17.54
N GLY A 112 -2.29 0.12 16.50
CA GLY A 112 -1.59 0.77 15.42
C GLY A 112 -2.45 1.32 14.31
N ILE A 113 -1.84 2.19 13.51
CA ILE A 113 -2.40 2.77 12.29
C ILE A 113 -1.51 2.35 11.13
N LEU A 114 -2.11 1.64 10.17
CA LEU A 114 -1.50 1.25 8.91
C LEU A 114 -2.11 2.10 7.80
N PHE A 115 -1.43 3.18 7.44
CA PHE A 115 -1.95 4.21 6.56
C PHE A 115 -1.26 4.18 5.20
N THR A 116 -2.07 4.21 4.13
CA THR A 116 -1.60 4.53 2.79
C THR A 116 -2.30 5.76 2.25
N GLY A 117 -1.56 6.79 1.85
CA GLY A 117 -2.15 8.03 1.36
C GLY A 117 -1.17 9.18 1.17
N SER A 118 -1.62 10.41 1.40
CA SER A 118 -0.82 11.60 1.12
C SER A 118 0.24 11.87 2.18
N TYR A 119 1.37 12.46 1.78
CA TYR A 119 2.44 12.86 2.70
C TYR A 119 1.96 13.84 3.77
N SER A 120 1.08 14.78 3.42
CA SER A 120 0.56 15.78 4.36
C SER A 120 -0.27 15.14 5.47
N VAL A 121 -1.09 14.13 5.15
CA VAL A 121 -1.86 13.38 6.16
C VAL A 121 -0.94 12.47 6.97
N GLY A 122 0.01 11.77 6.33
CA GLY A 122 1.00 10.95 7.04
C GLY A 122 1.80 11.75 8.08
N LYS A 123 2.21 12.99 7.73
CA LYS A 123 2.87 13.91 8.66
C LYS A 123 1.98 14.30 9.84
N GLN A 124 0.67 14.49 9.62
CA GLN A 124 -0.27 14.77 10.71
C GLN A 124 -0.45 13.56 11.62
N LEU A 125 -0.58 12.35 11.04
CA LEU A 125 -0.66 11.11 11.81
C LEU A 125 0.60 10.88 12.65
N SER A 126 1.78 11.09 12.08
CA SER A 126 3.04 10.99 12.82
C SER A 126 3.11 11.92 14.02
N LYS A 127 2.55 13.14 13.93
CA LYS A 127 2.46 14.04 15.09
C LYS A 127 1.50 13.53 16.16
N ILE A 128 0.32 13.06 15.77
CA ILE A 128 -0.67 12.54 16.73
C ILE A 128 -0.14 11.28 17.43
N MET A 129 0.50 10.39 16.68
CA MET A 129 1.01 9.12 17.20
C MET A 129 2.30 9.28 18.01
N ALA A 130 2.94 10.46 18.00
CA ALA A 130 4.13 10.71 18.83
C ALA A 130 3.83 10.62 20.33
N ASP A 131 2.58 10.90 20.73
CA ASP A 131 2.08 10.75 22.11
C ASP A 131 1.76 9.28 22.47
N HIS A 132 1.91 8.35 21.52
CA HIS A 132 1.55 6.94 21.64
C HIS A 132 2.66 6.02 21.10
N PRO A 133 3.89 6.07 21.66
CA PRO A 133 5.05 5.34 21.14
C PRO A 133 4.90 3.81 21.19
N GLU A 134 3.97 3.30 21.99
CA GLU A 134 3.62 1.87 22.07
C GLU A 134 2.80 1.37 20.86
N LYS A 135 2.20 2.28 20.10
CA LYS A 135 1.38 1.94 18.93
C LYS A 135 2.20 1.95 17.66
N ILE A 136 1.94 0.98 16.78
CA ILE A 136 2.57 0.93 15.47
C ILE A 136 2.02 2.04 14.58
N LEU A 137 2.91 2.73 13.88
CA LEU A 137 2.56 3.61 12.78
C LEU A 137 3.30 3.18 11.52
N ALA A 138 2.56 2.65 10.54
CA ALA A 138 3.09 2.38 9.21
C ALA A 138 2.53 3.41 8.22
N LEU A 139 3.42 4.06 7.47
CA LEU A 139 3.08 5.13 6.54
C LEU A 139 3.59 4.80 5.14
N GLU A 140 2.68 4.49 4.23
CA GLU A 140 2.95 4.37 2.79
C GLU A 140 2.47 5.64 2.10
N LEU A 141 3.41 6.51 1.74
CA LEU A 141 3.12 7.89 1.31
C LEU A 141 3.41 8.11 -0.18
N GLY A 142 3.07 9.30 -0.67
CA GLY A 142 3.38 9.70 -2.04
C GLY A 142 4.89 9.78 -2.32
N GLY A 143 5.27 9.55 -3.58
CA GLY A 143 6.65 9.65 -4.06
C GLY A 143 6.81 10.64 -5.22
N ASN A 144 8.02 11.17 -5.37
CA ASN A 144 8.44 11.97 -6.54
C ASN A 144 9.45 11.17 -7.38
N ASN A 145 8.93 10.14 -8.05
CA ASN A 145 9.73 9.05 -8.61
C ASN A 145 10.48 9.50 -9.87
N PRO A 146 11.84 9.56 -9.84
CA PRO A 146 12.63 9.80 -11.03
C PRO A 146 12.79 8.51 -11.84
N MET A 147 12.76 8.65 -13.15
CA MET A 147 13.13 7.60 -14.10
C MET A 147 14.30 8.11 -14.92
N VAL A 148 15.45 7.44 -14.80
CA VAL A 148 16.69 7.83 -15.45
C VAL A 148 16.97 6.90 -16.62
N VAL A 149 17.06 7.47 -17.82
CA VAL A 149 17.56 6.75 -18.99
C VAL A 149 19.03 7.11 -19.14
N TRP A 150 19.92 6.13 -19.03
CA TRP A 150 21.36 6.38 -19.14
C TRP A 150 21.85 6.24 -20.58
N ALA A 151 21.91 5.01 -21.09
CA ALA A 151 22.24 4.72 -22.48
C ALA A 151 21.44 3.49 -22.94
N THR A 152 20.68 3.63 -24.02
CA THR A 152 19.93 2.52 -24.61
C THR A 152 19.79 2.70 -26.10
N ARG A 153 20.02 1.61 -26.85
CA ARG A 153 19.71 1.53 -28.28
C ARG A 153 18.26 1.09 -28.53
N LYS A 154 17.55 0.64 -27.48
CA LYS A 154 16.16 0.16 -27.53
C LYS A 154 15.17 1.33 -27.38
N ILE A 155 15.18 2.26 -28.33
CA ILE A 155 14.41 3.52 -28.27
C ILE A 155 12.91 3.26 -28.07
N ASN A 156 12.34 2.30 -28.81
CA ASN A 156 10.89 2.00 -28.74
C ASN A 156 10.51 1.47 -27.37
N ALA A 157 11.19 0.41 -26.92
CA ALA A 157 10.94 -0.20 -25.62
C ALA A 157 11.13 0.80 -24.47
N ALA A 158 12.12 1.69 -24.56
CA ALA A 158 12.30 2.74 -23.58
C ALA A 158 11.09 3.70 -23.56
N ALA A 159 10.64 4.16 -24.72
CA ALA A 159 9.47 5.03 -24.81
C ALA A 159 8.17 4.35 -24.32
N ASP A 160 7.98 3.05 -24.61
CA ASP A 160 6.85 2.25 -24.13
C ASP A 160 6.83 2.14 -22.61
N LEU A 161 7.95 1.72 -22.01
CA LEU A 161 8.10 1.59 -20.56
C LEU A 161 7.91 2.94 -19.85
N ILE A 162 8.47 4.01 -20.42
CA ILE A 162 8.31 5.37 -19.87
C ILE A 162 6.85 5.78 -19.87
N PHE A 163 6.17 5.56 -20.99
CA PHE A 163 4.77 5.90 -21.16
C PHE A 163 3.88 5.13 -20.18
N GLU A 164 4.01 3.81 -20.12
CA GLU A 164 3.24 2.99 -19.17
C GLU A 164 3.52 3.39 -17.72
N SER A 165 4.78 3.59 -17.35
CA SER A 165 5.16 4.00 -15.99
C SER A 165 4.52 5.33 -15.57
N ALA A 166 4.35 6.27 -16.50
CA ALA A 166 3.78 7.57 -16.21
C ALA A 166 2.23 7.61 -16.29
N PHE A 167 1.63 6.88 -17.24
CA PHE A 167 0.23 7.09 -17.64
C PHE A 167 -0.73 5.95 -17.30
N ILE A 168 -0.24 4.77 -16.90
CA ILE A 168 -1.13 3.66 -16.50
C ILE A 168 -2.06 4.10 -15.35
N SER A 169 -3.33 3.70 -15.42
CA SER A 169 -4.37 4.13 -14.45
C SER A 169 -4.44 5.65 -14.31
N SER A 170 -4.32 6.36 -15.44
CA SER A 170 -4.29 7.83 -15.51
C SER A 170 -3.17 8.46 -14.65
N GLY A 171 -2.07 7.74 -14.44
CA GLY A 171 -0.95 8.18 -13.61
C GLY A 171 -1.26 8.27 -12.11
N GLN A 172 -2.35 7.65 -11.64
CA GLN A 172 -2.81 7.72 -10.25
C GLN A 172 -2.20 6.61 -9.37
N ARG A 173 -0.96 6.19 -9.65
CA ARG A 173 -0.21 5.27 -8.79
C ARG A 173 0.87 6.01 -8.00
N CYS A 174 1.11 5.58 -6.77
CA CYS A 174 2.21 6.12 -5.94
C CYS A 174 3.58 5.86 -6.57
N THR A 175 3.72 4.79 -7.36
CA THR A 175 4.95 4.36 -8.04
C THR A 175 5.11 4.93 -9.46
N CYS A 176 4.11 5.65 -10.00
CA CYS A 176 4.21 6.21 -11.34
C CYS A 176 5.40 7.16 -11.46
N ALA A 177 6.08 7.14 -12.60
CA ALA A 177 7.15 8.09 -12.88
C ALA A 177 6.63 9.53 -12.84
N ARG A 178 7.35 10.41 -12.13
CA ARG A 178 7.02 11.84 -11.99
C ARG A 178 8.03 12.74 -12.67
N ARG A 179 9.28 12.28 -12.78
CA ARG A 179 10.36 13.01 -13.44
C ARG A 179 11.07 12.06 -14.39
N LEU A 180 11.20 12.45 -15.64
CA LEU A 180 11.99 11.73 -16.64
C LEU A 180 13.31 12.46 -16.85
N ILE A 181 14.43 11.77 -16.67
CA ILE A 181 15.77 12.28 -16.90
C ILE A 181 16.33 11.55 -18.13
N LEU A 182 16.54 12.31 -19.21
CA LEU A 182 17.05 11.80 -20.49
C LEU A 182 18.45 12.36 -20.77
N PRO A 183 19.31 11.60 -21.48
CA PRO A 183 20.59 12.10 -21.93
C PRO A 183 20.36 13.11 -23.07
N ASN A 184 21.12 14.21 -23.10
CA ASN A 184 21.07 15.19 -24.19
C ASN A 184 21.82 14.68 -25.43
N THR A 185 21.30 13.60 -26.03
CA THR A 185 21.89 12.94 -27.20
C THR A 185 20.84 12.75 -28.30
N LYS A 186 21.27 12.34 -29.49
CA LYS A 186 20.35 12.02 -30.61
C LYS A 186 19.31 10.96 -30.20
N ASP A 187 19.73 9.97 -29.42
CA ASP A 187 18.84 8.90 -28.98
C ASP A 187 17.87 9.36 -27.88
N GLY A 188 18.32 10.19 -26.94
CA GLY A 188 17.42 10.83 -25.96
C GLY A 188 16.33 11.67 -26.62
N LYS A 189 16.68 12.44 -27.66
CA LYS A 189 15.70 13.21 -28.46
C LYS A 189 14.68 12.29 -29.16
N LYS A 190 15.14 11.19 -29.77
CA LYS A 190 14.23 10.20 -30.40
C LYS A 190 13.24 9.57 -29.40
N ILE A 191 13.68 9.29 -28.16
CA ILE A 191 12.80 8.78 -27.11
C ILE A 191 11.72 9.82 -26.79
N LEU A 192 12.11 11.08 -26.60
CA LEU A 192 11.19 12.19 -26.31
C LEU A 192 10.15 12.37 -27.43
N ASP A 193 10.58 12.35 -28.69
CA ASP A 193 9.67 12.53 -29.83
C ASP A 193 8.64 11.40 -29.93
N ARG A 194 9.06 10.15 -29.67
CA ARG A 194 8.14 9.01 -29.62
C ARG A 194 7.17 9.10 -28.46
N LEU A 195 7.64 9.54 -27.29
CA LEU A 195 6.79 9.73 -26.12
C LEU A 195 5.70 10.78 -26.39
N LYS A 196 6.06 11.92 -27.00
CA LYS A 196 5.09 12.96 -27.39
C LYS A 196 3.99 12.41 -28.30
N LYS A 197 4.36 11.63 -29.31
CA LYS A 197 3.38 10.98 -30.22
C LYS A 197 2.43 10.03 -29.49
N LYS A 198 2.95 9.24 -28.53
CA LYS A 198 2.12 8.35 -27.70
C LYS A 198 1.17 9.11 -26.80
N ILE A 199 1.64 10.18 -26.17
CA ILE A 199 0.79 11.05 -25.34
C ILE A 199 -0.36 11.62 -26.17
N GLN A 200 -0.11 12.04 -27.41
CA GLN A 200 -1.15 12.54 -28.32
C GLN A 200 -2.18 11.46 -28.71
N SER A 201 -1.85 10.17 -28.61
CA SER A 201 -2.79 9.08 -28.86
C SER A 201 -3.65 8.70 -27.65
N LEU A 202 -3.44 9.30 -26.48
CA LEU A 202 -4.28 9.04 -25.32
C LEU A 202 -5.71 9.51 -25.59
N SER A 203 -6.66 8.60 -25.39
CA SER A 203 -8.07 8.91 -25.35
C SER A 203 -8.61 8.70 -23.94
N TYR A 204 -9.63 9.47 -23.60
CA TYR A 204 -10.37 9.34 -22.35
C TYR A 204 -11.85 9.16 -22.70
N GLY A 205 -12.55 8.37 -21.89
CA GLY A 205 -13.97 8.10 -22.09
C GLY A 205 -14.58 7.62 -20.79
N SER A 206 -15.90 7.73 -20.69
CA SER A 206 -16.63 7.09 -19.60
C SER A 206 -16.57 5.57 -19.81
N PRO A 207 -16.17 4.78 -18.80
CA PRO A 207 -16.26 3.33 -18.93
C PRO A 207 -17.75 2.96 -19.08
N LYS A 208 -18.08 2.33 -20.20
CA LYS A 208 -19.47 1.97 -20.55
C LYS A 208 -20.03 0.81 -19.73
N ASP A 209 -19.16 0.09 -19.00
CA ASP A 209 -19.47 -1.16 -18.31
C ASP A 209 -18.89 -1.20 -16.88
N LEU A 210 -19.21 -0.21 -16.03
CA LEU A 210 -18.98 -0.35 -14.59
C LEU A 210 -20.20 -1.04 -13.97
N TYR A 211 -20.25 -2.37 -14.12
CA TYR A 211 -21.24 -3.20 -13.43
C TYR A 211 -20.99 -3.13 -11.91
N TYR A 212 -22.03 -2.74 -11.18
CA TYR A 212 -22.22 -3.04 -9.75
C TYR A 212 -22.96 -4.36 -9.63
#